data_AF-A0A0M2V6J7-F1
#
_entry.id   AF-A0A0M2V6J7-F1
#
_cell.length_a   1.000
_cell.length_b   1.000
_cell.length_c   1.000
_cell.angle_alpha   90.00
_cell.angle_beta   90.00
_cell.angle_gamma   90.00
#
_symmetry.space_group_name_H-M   'P 1'
#
loop_
_entity.id
_entity.type
_entity.pdbx_description
1 polymer ?
#
loop_
_entity_poly.entity_id
_entity_poly.type
_entity_poly.pdbx_seq_one_letter_code
_entity_poly.pdbx_strand_id
1 'polypeptide(L)' 'MDYSLVSDKQAVALLSEWKEIGHDLPSLAKLKKTTASNGIIVLIPGYRCNQWYQVGKPFSAYRDAMVFFGELLDKTCSKH' A
#
# COMPACT_ATOMS: atom_id res chain seq x y z
N MET A 1 14.26 -8.72 -4.98
CA MET A 1 13.66 -7.50 -5.55
C MET A 1 13.34 -6.62 -4.37
N ASP A 2 14.11 -5.54 -4.22
CA ASP A 2 13.90 -4.55 -3.17
C ASP A 2 12.91 -3.51 -3.67
N TYR A 3 11.83 -3.32 -2.92
CA TYR A 3 10.83 -2.28 -3.20
C TYR A 3 11.22 -1.04 -2.41
N SER A 4 11.10 0.14 -3.01
CA SER A 4 11.29 1.39 -2.29
C SER A 4 10.24 1.51 -1.18
N LEU A 5 10.71 1.69 0.05
CA LEU A 5 9.86 1.88 1.23
C LEU A 5 9.29 3.30 1.21
N VAL A 6 7.97 3.41 1.34
CA VAL A 6 7.28 4.70 1.48
C VAL A 6 6.56 4.77 2.83
N SER A 7 6.46 5.99 3.35
CA SER A 7 5.69 6.29 4.56
C SER A 7 4.19 6.20 4.32
N ASP A 8 3.41 6.04 5.39
CA ASP A 8 1.94 6.06 5.33
C ASP A 8 1.40 7.32 4.63
N LYS A 9 1.99 8.50 4.89
CA LYS A 9 1.58 9.75 4.23
C LYS A 9 1.80 9.70 2.72
N GLN A 10 2.92 9.15 2.28
CA GLN A 10 3.20 8.96 0.86
C GLN A 10 2.28 7.91 0.24
N ALA A 11 2.00 6.81 0.94
CA ALA A 11 1.06 5.81 0.49
C ALA A 11 -0.36 6.37 0.33
N VAL A 12 -0.83 7.18 1.27
CA VAL A 12 -2.11 7.89 1.17
C VAL A 12 -2.11 8.82 -0.03
N ALA A 13 -1.04 9.57 -0.27
CA ALA A 13 -0.93 10.43 -1.45
C ALA A 13 -0.98 9.64 -2.77
N LEU A 14 -0.28 8.50 -2.86
CA LEU A 14 -0.34 7.62 -4.03
C LEU A 14 -1.76 7.08 -4.26
N LEU A 15 -2.43 6.62 -3.19
CA LEU A 15 -3.81 6.16 -3.26
C LEU A 15 -4.77 7.28 -3.66
N SER A 16 -4.54 8.51 -3.18
CA SER A 16 -5.33 9.68 -3.59
C SER A 16 -5.20 9.98 -5.08
N GLU A 17 -3.99 9.90 -5.66
CA GLU A 17 -3.80 10.06 -7.12
C GLU A 17 -4.66 9.04 -7.89
N TRP A 18 -4.62 7.76 -7.50
CA TRP A 18 -5.44 6.72 -8.14
C TRP A 18 -6.95 6.95 -7.97
N LYS A 19 -7.36 7.45 -6.80
CA LYS A 19 -8.76 7.76 -6.50
C LYS A 19 -9.29 8.87 -7.40
N GLU A 20 -8.50 9.92 -7.61
CA GLU A 20 -8.87 11.07 -8.46
C GLU A 20 -9.12 10.65 -9.91
N ILE A 21 -8.46 9.58 -10.37
CA ILE A 21 -8.61 9.03 -11.72
C ILE A 21 -9.80 8.04 -11.80
N GLY A 22 -10.45 7.75 -10.67
CA GLY A 22 -11.62 6.88 -10.61
C GLY A 22 -11.30 5.39 -10.50
N HIS A 23 -10.08 5.02 -10.10
CA HIS A 23 -9.74 3.62 -9.86
C HIS A 23 -10.27 3.11 -8.52
N ASP A 24 -10.64 1.83 -8.50
CA ASP A 24 -11.02 1.11 -7.29
C ASP A 24 -9.79 0.82 -6.42
N LEU A 25 -9.62 1.58 -5.34
CA LEU A 25 -8.44 1.53 -4.48
C LEU A 25 -8.16 0.15 -3.84
N PRO A 26 -9.16 -0.59 -3.33
CA PRO A 26 -8.94 -1.92 -2.75
C PRO A 26 -8.27 -2.90 -3.72
N SER A 27 -8.55 -2.79 -5.02
CA SER A 27 -7.96 -3.65 -6.06
C SER A 27 -6.49 -3.38 -6.36
N LEU A 28 -5.94 -2.24 -5.92
CA LEU A 28 -4.60 -1.79 -6.31
C LEU A 28 -3.49 -2.43 -5.49
N ALA A 29 -3.75 -2.85 -4.26
CA ALA A 29 -2.70 -3.37 -3.40
C ALA A 29 -2.33 -4.82 -3.69
N LYS A 30 -1.05 -5.14 -3.52
CA LYS A 30 -0.56 -6.52 -3.52
C LYS A 30 0.02 -6.86 -2.16
N LEU A 31 -0.48 -7.93 -1.55
CA LEU A 31 0.14 -8.54 -0.38
C LEU A 31 1.11 -9.62 -0.83
N LYS A 32 2.38 -9.48 -0.45
CA LYS A 32 3.44 -10.41 -0.88
C LYS A 32 4.23 -10.92 0.31
N LYS A 33 4.53 -12.23 0.34
CA LYS A 33 5.53 -12.77 1.27
C LYS A 33 6.93 -12.39 0.79
N THR A 34 7.73 -11.88 1.70
CA THR A 34 9.15 -11.60 1.47
C THR A 34 10.00 -12.62 2.22
N THR A 35 10.96 -13.21 1.51
CA THR A 35 11.91 -14.18 2.07
C THR A 35 12.97 -13.50 2.95
N ALA A 36 13.24 -12.22 2.73
CA ALA A 36 14.28 -11.48 3.44
C ALA A 36 13.93 -11.22 4.92
N SER A 37 12.65 -11.00 5.24
CA SER A 37 12.19 -10.72 6.60
C SER A 37 11.18 -11.74 7.13
N ASN A 38 10.96 -12.84 6.39
CA ASN A 38 9.95 -13.86 6.68
C ASN A 38 8.58 -13.24 7.05
N GLY A 39 8.18 -12.22 6.31
CA GLY A 39 7.01 -11.41 6.59
C GLY A 39 6.16 -11.14 5.36
N ILE A 40 5.04 -10.48 5.55
CA ILE A 40 4.09 -10.08 4.51
C ILE A 40 4.20 -8.57 4.35
N ILE A 41 4.44 -8.11 3.14
CA ILE A 41 4.52 -6.69 2.81
C ILE A 41 3.30 -6.28 2.01
N VAL A 42 2.87 -5.03 2.20
CA VAL A 42 1.84 -4.39 1.39
C VAL A 42 2.54 -3.56 0.32
N LEU A 43 2.15 -3.77 -0.94
CA LEU A 43 2.67 -3.03 -2.07
C LEU A 43 1.55 -2.22 -2.72
N ILE A 44 1.82 -0.93 -2.99
CA ILE A 44 0.90 -0.04 -3.71
C ILE A 44 1.61 0.44 -4.99
N PRO A 45 0.93 0.45 -6.15
CA PRO A 45 1.51 0.96 -7.37
C PRO A 45 1.56 2.50 -7.32
N GLY A 46 2.65 3.10 -7.78
CA GLY A 46 2.65 4.53 -8.05
C GLY A 46 2.09 4.81 -9.44
N TYR A 47 1.24 5.83 -9.53
CA TYR A 47 0.57 6.19 -10.77
C TYR A 47 1.55 6.66 -11.86
N ARG A 48 2.47 7.57 -11.52
CA ARG A 48 3.35 8.22 -12.52
C ARG A 48 4.46 7.32 -13.05
N CYS A 49 4.99 6.44 -12.21
CA CYS A 49 6.21 5.69 -12.51
C CYS A 49 5.97 4.21 -12.79
N ASN A 50 4.72 3.70 -12.64
CA ASN A 50 4.38 2.28 -12.70
C ASN A 50 5.27 1.37 -11.82
N GLN A 51 5.88 1.96 -10.79
CA GLN A 51 6.69 1.25 -9.80
C GLN A 51 5.82 0.79 -8.64
N TRP A 52 6.18 -0.34 -8.04
CA TRP A 52 5.53 -0.83 -6.82
C TRP A 52 6.32 -0.38 -5.60
N TYR A 53 5.63 0.20 -4.61
CA TYR A 53 6.22 0.70 -3.38
C TYR A 53 5.80 -0.16 -2.21
N GLN A 54 6.74 -0.50 -1.33
CA GLN A 54 6.41 -1.12 -0.06
C GLN A 54 5.89 -0.07 0.91
N VAL A 55 4.77 -0.36 1.55
CA VAL A 55 4.18 0.52 2.55
C VAL A 55 4.36 -0.10 3.93
N GLY A 56 5.00 0.65 4.81
CA GLY A 56 5.23 0.24 6.19
C GLY A 56 6.17 -0.96 6.33
N LYS A 57 6.17 -1.52 7.55
CA LYS A 57 7.03 -2.65 7.91
C LYS A 57 6.39 -3.98 7.48
N PRO A 58 7.18 -5.04 7.29
CA PRO A 58 6.65 -6.38 7.10
C PRO A 58 5.79 -6.84 8.30
N PHE A 59 4.67 -7.49 8.01
CA PHE A 59 3.72 -8.04 8.97
C PHE A 59 3.94 -9.54 9.13
N SER A 60 3.62 -10.10 10.30
CA SER A 60 3.71 -11.53 10.55
C SER A 60 2.52 -12.31 9.94
N ALA A 61 1.36 -11.68 9.76
CA ALA A 61 0.15 -12.30 9.24
C ALA A 61 -0.53 -11.46 8.14
N TYR A 62 -1.23 -12.16 7.22
CA TYR A 62 -1.97 -11.51 6.12
C TYR A 62 -3.11 -10.64 6.66
N ARG A 63 -3.75 -11.08 7.75
CA ARG A 63 -4.80 -10.33 8.42
C ARG A 63 -4.32 -8.94 8.83
N ASP A 64 -3.16 -8.85 9.48
CA ASP A 64 -2.64 -7.56 9.97
C ASP A 64 -2.26 -6.64 8.82
N ALA A 65 -1.68 -7.20 7.75
CA ALA A 65 -1.38 -6.47 6.53
C ALA A 65 -2.66 -5.96 5.82
N MET A 66 -3.75 -6.75 5.82
CA MET A 66 -5.05 -6.33 5.27
C MET A 66 -5.72 -5.25 6.12
N VAL A 67 -5.68 -5.37 7.46
CA VAL A 67 -6.19 -4.36 8.39
C VAL A 67 -5.44 -3.04 8.18
N PHE A 68 -4.11 -3.10 8.16
CA PHE A 68 -3.27 -1.93 7.89
C PHE A 68 -3.61 -1.28 6.54
N PHE A 69 -3.80 -2.09 5.49
CA PHE A 69 -4.21 -1.55 4.20
C PHE A 69 -5.61 -0.90 4.26
N GLY A 70 -6.56 -1.51 4.96
CA GLY A 70 -7.88 -0.92 5.22
C GLY A 70 -7.78 0.45 5.89
N GLU A 71 -6.93 0.61 6.92
CA GLU A 71 -6.70 1.89 7.58
C GLU A 71 -6.12 2.96 6.63
N LEU A 72 -5.26 2.56 5.68
CA LEU A 72 -4.78 3.48 4.64
C LEU A 72 -5.91 3.93 3.71
N LEU A 73 -6.79 3.01 3.32
CA LEU A 73 -7.96 3.33 2.50
C LEU A 73 -8.91 4.29 3.23
N ASP A 74 -9.16 4.06 4.52
CA ASP A 74 -10.01 4.92 5.35
C ASP A 74 -9.44 6.34 5.45
N LYS A 75 -8.10 6.47 5.57
CA LYS A 75 -7.39 7.76 5.55
C LYS A 75 -7.49 8.45 4.18
N THR A 76 -7.43 7.70 3.07
CA THR A 76 -7.62 8.25 1.71
C THR A 76 -9.08 8.64 1.42
N CYS A 77 -10.04 8.00 2.09
CA CYS A 77 -11.47 8.26 1.90
C CYS A 77 -12.03 9.34 2.84
N SER A 78 -11.40 9.56 3.99
CA SER A 78 -11.78 10.62 4.92
C SER A 78 -11.49 12.00 4.31
N LYS A 79 -12.55 12.70 3.91
CA LYS A 79 -12.49 14.12 3.54
C LYS A 79 -12.09 14.94 4.77
N HIS A 80 -11.01 15.71 4.68
CA HIS A 80 -10.92 16.99 5.39
C HIS A 80 -11.40 18.09 4.47
#